data_AF-A0A496VHX5-F1
#
_entry.id   AF-A0A496VHX5-F1
#
_cell.length_a   1.000
_cell.length_b   1.000
_cell.length_c   1.000
_cell.angle_alpha   90.00
_cell.angle_beta   90.00
_cell.angle_gamma   90.00
#
_symmetry.space_group_name_H-M   'P 1'
#
loop_
_entity.id
_entity.type
_entity.pdbx_description
1 polymer ?
#
loop_
_entity_poly.entity_id
_entity_poly.type
_entity_poly.pdbx_seq_one_letter_code
_entity_poly.pdbx_strand_id
1 'polypeptide(L)'
;MSKQEYEKMIKTGQVQESFCGTTYVAYPSRAKAFIKQAPSYSYYVEFDVPRSVVKPTSDEGWAKIIGPNSVQGRLAKRKGLPIPKMPATINIHHKAIKLG
;
A
#
# COMPACT_ATOMS: atom_id res chain seq x y z
N MET A 1 2.22 7.23 3.05
CA MET A 1 3.28 7.21 2.03
C MET A 1 4.01 8.54 2.02
N SER A 2 5.22 8.61 1.47
CA SER A 2 5.96 9.86 1.27
C SER A 2 5.50 10.59 0.01
N LYS A 3 5.91 11.86 -0.14
CA LYS A 3 5.68 12.64 -1.37
C LYS A 3 6.28 11.96 -2.61
N GLN A 4 7.49 11.41 -2.50
CA GLN A 4 8.17 10.72 -3.61
C GLN A 4 7.43 9.44 -4.02
N GLU A 5 6.93 8.68 -3.05
CA GLU A 5 6.09 7.50 -3.33
C GLU A 5 4.81 7.90 -4.05
N TYR A 6 4.16 8.99 -3.62
CA TYR A 6 2.97 9.51 -4.28
C TYR A 6 3.25 9.92 -5.73
N GLU A 7 4.30 10.71 -6.00
CA GLU A 7 4.66 11.13 -7.36
C GLU A 7 4.98 9.93 -8.26
N LYS A 8 5.68 8.93 -7.71
CA LYS A 8 5.97 7.69 -8.43
C LYS A 8 4.70 6.88 -8.69
N MET A 9 3.76 6.84 -7.75
CA MET A 9 2.44 6.21 -7.93
C MET A 9 1.66 6.86 -9.06
N ILE A 10 1.62 8.19 -9.11
CA ILE A 10 0.97 8.96 -10.19
C ILE A 10 1.64 8.64 -11.54
N LYS A 11 2.98 8.65 -11.59
CA LYS A 11 3.73 8.41 -12.83
C LYS A 11 3.58 6.98 -13.36
N THR A 12 3.54 5.99 -12.47
CA THR A 12 3.54 4.57 -12.84
C THR A 12 2.14 3.97 -12.94
N GLY A 13 1.14 4.59 -12.32
CA GLY A 13 -0.19 3.98 -12.15
C GLY A 13 -0.15 2.70 -11.34
N GLN A 14 0.85 2.51 -10.48
CA GLN A 14 1.05 1.30 -9.67
C GLN A 14 1.17 1.63 -8.19
N VAL A 15 0.70 0.72 -7.34
CA VAL A 15 0.92 0.82 -5.90
C VAL A 15 2.42 0.74 -5.61
N GLN A 16 2.91 1.67 -4.80
CA GLN A 16 4.32 1.64 -4.40
C GLN A 16 4.53 0.62 -3.30
N GLU A 17 5.52 -0.24 -3.52
CA GLU A 17 5.95 -1.23 -2.55
C GLU A 17 6.72 -0.52 -1.41
N SER A 18 6.32 -0.78 -0.17
CA SER A 18 7.09 -0.31 1.00
C SER A 18 8.41 -1.05 1.14
N PHE A 19 9.32 -0.53 1.96
CA PHE A 19 10.65 -1.12 2.21
C PHE A 19 10.61 -2.61 2.62
N CYS A 20 9.60 -3.03 3.40
CA CYS A 20 9.44 -4.42 3.83
C CYS A 20 8.82 -5.34 2.75
N GLY A 21 8.59 -4.82 1.54
CA GLY A 21 7.96 -5.52 0.43
C GLY A 21 6.44 -5.65 0.54
N THR A 22 5.83 -5.08 1.59
CA THR A 22 4.38 -5.15 1.84
C THR A 22 3.85 -3.75 2.09
N THR A 23 2.85 -3.34 1.32
CA THR A 23 2.22 -2.03 1.48
C THR A 23 0.98 -2.17 2.33
N TYR A 24 1.00 -1.53 3.51
CA TYR A 24 -0.15 -1.49 4.42
C TYR A 24 -1.07 -0.32 4.04
N VAL A 25 -2.38 -0.58 4.05
CA VAL A 25 -3.42 0.35 3.64
C VAL A 25 -4.58 0.29 4.65
N ALA A 26 -5.25 1.42 4.85
CA ALA A 26 -6.50 1.45 5.60
C ALA A 26 -7.63 0.91 4.70
N TYR A 27 -8.37 -0.09 5.16
CA TYR A 27 -9.52 -0.64 4.44
C TYR A 27 -10.63 -1.01 5.44
N PRO A 28 -11.83 -0.40 5.35
CA PRO A 28 -12.25 0.63 4.38
C PRO A 28 -11.48 1.95 4.56
N SER A 29 -11.48 2.80 3.54
CA SER A 29 -10.73 4.06 3.51
C SER A 29 -11.15 5.00 4.65
N ARG A 30 -10.42 4.95 5.77
CA ARG A 30 -10.72 5.71 6.99
C ARG A 30 -9.47 6.50 7.39
N ALA A 31 -9.48 7.80 7.09
CA ALA A 31 -8.39 8.72 7.42
C ALA A 31 -7.97 8.64 8.90
N LYS A 32 -8.93 8.47 9.83
CA LYS A 32 -8.64 8.32 11.27
C LYS A 32 -7.74 7.12 11.59
N ALA A 33 -7.94 5.98 10.91
CA ALA A 33 -7.12 4.79 11.11
C ALA A 33 -5.69 5.01 10.62
N PHE A 34 -5.54 5.67 9.47
CA PHE A 34 -4.24 6.04 8.91
C PHE A 34 -3.48 7.04 9.78
N ILE A 35 -4.11 8.16 10.17
CA ILE A 35 -3.45 9.24 10.91
C ILE A 35 -2.89 8.75 12.25
N LYS A 36 -3.57 7.80 12.92
CA LYS A 36 -3.12 7.24 14.19
C LYS A 36 -1.75 6.55 14.10
N GLN A 37 -1.46 5.86 13.00
CA GLN A 37 -0.24 5.04 12.85
C GLN A 37 0.80 5.63 11.91
N ALA A 38 0.40 6.54 11.02
CA ALA A 38 1.31 7.11 10.03
C ALA A 38 2.37 8.02 10.68
N PRO A 39 3.63 8.00 10.23
CA PRO A 39 4.62 9.01 10.61
C PRO A 39 4.18 10.43 10.25
N SER A 40 4.73 11.44 10.94
CA SER A 40 4.54 12.84 10.55
C SER A 40 5.00 13.10 9.12
N TYR A 41 4.36 14.05 8.45
CA TYR A 41 4.54 14.39 7.03
C TYR A 41 4.17 13.27 6.04
N SER A 42 3.45 12.23 6.51
CA SER A 42 2.90 11.22 5.62
C SER A 42 1.73 11.77 4.82
N TYR A 43 1.72 11.43 3.53
CA TYR A 43 0.62 11.69 2.61
C TYR A 43 -0.45 10.60 2.80
N TYR A 44 -1.66 11.03 3.09
CA TYR A 44 -2.87 10.23 3.05
C TYR A 44 -3.44 10.29 1.63
N VAL A 45 -3.32 9.17 0.93
CA VAL A 45 -3.72 9.03 -0.47
C VAL A 45 -4.72 7.89 -0.55
N GLU A 46 -5.88 8.19 -1.12
CA GLU A 46 -6.91 7.20 -1.44
C GLU A 46 -6.77 6.80 -2.89
N PHE A 47 -6.97 5.52 -3.19
CA PHE A 47 -6.83 4.98 -4.52
C PHE A 47 -7.53 3.63 -4.63
N ASP A 48 -7.92 3.27 -5.85
CA ASP A 48 -8.67 2.05 -6.13
C ASP A 48 -7.76 0.95 -6.67
N VAL A 49 -7.94 -0.26 -6.15
CA VAL A 49 -7.26 -1.48 -6.59
C VAL A 49 -8.24 -2.65 -6.65
N PRO A 50 -7.95 -3.71 -7.42
CA PRO A 50 -8.77 -4.92 -7.41
C PRO A 50 -8.87 -5.52 -6.01
N ARG A 51 -10.09 -5.80 -5.53
CA ARG A 51 -10.33 -6.30 -4.16
C ARG A 51 -9.56 -7.58 -3.83
N SER A 52 -9.24 -8.40 -4.83
CA SER A 52 -8.49 -9.66 -4.70
C SER A 52 -7.07 -9.48 -4.14
N VAL A 53 -6.44 -8.33 -4.37
CA VAL A 53 -5.06 -8.04 -3.92
C VAL A 53 -5.01 -7.46 -2.50
N VAL A 54 -6.14 -6.97 -1.99
CA VAL A 54 -6.27 -6.41 -0.64
C VAL A 54 -6.49 -7.55 0.36
N LYS A 55 -5.47 -7.84 1.17
CA LYS A 55 -5.53 -8.90 2.19
C LYS A 55 -5.74 -8.28 3.58
N PRO A 56 -6.76 -8.68 4.35
CA PRO A 56 -6.96 -8.15 5.69
C PRO A 56 -5.77 -8.47 6.59
N THR A 57 -5.51 -7.61 7.57
CA THR A 57 -4.61 -7.89 8.69
C THR A 57 -5.40 -8.32 9.93
N SER A 58 -4.71 -8.70 11.00
CA SER A 58 -5.33 -8.93 12.32
C SER A 58 -5.92 -7.65 12.89
N ASP A 59 -5.34 -6.49 12.56
CA ASP A 59 -5.84 -5.19 13.00
C ASP A 59 -7.04 -4.77 12.15
N GLU A 60 -8.18 -4.56 12.82
CA GLU A 60 -9.41 -4.13 12.18
C GLU A 60 -9.22 -2.76 11.50
N GLY A 61 -9.75 -2.63 10.28
CA GLY A 61 -9.61 -1.41 9.47
C GLY A 61 -8.28 -1.31 8.71
N TRP A 62 -7.41 -2.32 8.82
CA TRP A 62 -6.17 -2.43 8.06
C TRP A 62 -6.19 -3.62 7.10
N ALA A 63 -5.49 -3.41 6.00
CA ALA A 63 -5.19 -4.43 5.03
C ALA A 63 -3.77 -4.23 4.51
N LYS A 64 -3.31 -5.21 3.75
CA LYS A 64 -2.00 -5.24 3.13
C LYS A 64 -2.07 -5.69 1.68
N ILE A 65 -1.17 -5.15 0.88
CA ILE A 65 -0.90 -5.53 -0.50
C ILE A 65 0.50 -6.14 -0.51
N ILE A 66 0.58 -7.40 -0.94
CA ILE A 66 1.80 -8.20 -0.91
C ILE A 66 2.60 -7.93 -2.19
N GLY A 67 3.79 -7.36 -2.05
CA GLY A 67 4.69 -7.09 -3.16
C GLY A 67 5.70 -8.22 -3.43
N PRO A 68 6.44 -8.11 -4.54
CA PRO A 68 7.43 -9.10 -4.95
C PRO A 68 8.58 -9.28 -3.96
N ASN A 69 8.95 -8.22 -3.24
CA ASN A 69 10.05 -8.23 -2.29
C ASN A 69 9.60 -8.59 -0.87
N SER A 70 8.31 -8.87 -0.63
CA SER A 70 7.80 -9.36 0.66
C SER A 70 8.41 -10.72 1.04
N VAL A 71 8.27 -11.11 2.31
CA VAL A 71 8.64 -12.48 2.76
C VAL A 71 7.96 -13.54 1.90
N GLN A 72 6.66 -13.36 1.62
CA GLN A 72 5.86 -14.24 0.78
C GLN A 72 6.35 -14.24 -0.67
N GLY A 73 6.68 -13.08 -1.23
CA GLY A 73 7.19 -12.95 -2.60
C GLY A 73 8.56 -13.60 -2.77
N ARG A 74 9.47 -13.41 -1.80
CA ARG A 74 10.77 -14.09 -1.78
C ARG A 74 10.62 -15.60 -1.63
N LEU A 75 9.68 -16.07 -0.81
CA LEU A 75 9.38 -17.50 -0.65
C LEU A 75 8.80 -18.10 -1.94
N ALA A 76 7.86 -17.40 -2.59
CA ALA A 76 7.29 -17.83 -3.88
C ALA A 76 8.38 -17.95 -4.94
N LYS A 77 9.27 -16.94 -5.05
CA LYS A 77 10.44 -16.97 -5.94
C LYS A 77 11.33 -18.19 -5.69
N ARG A 78 11.63 -18.50 -4.42
CA ARG A 78 12.45 -19.68 -4.05
C ARG A 78 11.77 -21.01 -4.39
N LYS A 79 10.43 -21.07 -4.34
CA LYS A 79 9.64 -22.27 -4.63
C LYS A 79 9.24 -22.42 -6.10
N GLY A 80 9.66 -21.50 -6.98
CA GLY A 80 9.22 -21.47 -8.38
C GLY A 80 7.73 -21.17 -8.55
N LEU A 81 7.09 -20.57 -7.55
CA LEU A 81 5.68 -20.19 -7.57
C LEU A 81 5.50 -18.77 -8.15
N PRO A 82 4.29 -18.42 -8.63
CA PRO A 82 3.99 -17.07 -9.09
C PRO A 82 4.32 -16.02 -8.04
N ILE A 83 5.17 -15.05 -8.41
CA ILE A 83 5.60 -13.97 -7.52
C ILE A 83 4.50 -12.89 -7.51
N PRO A 84 4.05 -12.43 -6.32
CA PRO A 84 3.14 -11.29 -6.21
C PRO A 84 3.71 -10.05 -6.89
N LYS A 85 2.87 -9.30 -7.60
CA LYS A 85 3.24 -8.01 -8.20
C LYS A 85 2.43 -6.90 -7.55
N MET A 86 2.99 -5.69 -7.54
CA MET A 86 2.22 -4.52 -7.12
C MET A 86 1.10 -4.27 -8.14
N PRO A 87 -0.15 -4.08 -7.68
CA PRO A 87 -1.29 -3.89 -8.58
C PRO A 87 -1.24 -2.51 -9.25
N ALA A 88 -1.86 -2.44 -10.43
CA ALA A 88 -2.25 -1.17 -11.00
C ALA A 88 -3.28 -0.47 -10.09
N THR A 89 -3.27 0.85 -10.09
CA THR A 89 -4.14 1.68 -9.27
C THR A 89 -4.75 2.80 -10.10
N ILE A 90 -6.00 3.17 -9.78
CA ILE A 90 -6.75 4.24 -10.43
C ILE A 90 -7.38 5.15 -9.36
N ASN A 91 -7.98 6.27 -9.79
CA ASN A 91 -8.63 7.24 -8.91
C ASN A 91 -7.73 7.67 -7.73
N ILE A 92 -6.48 8.02 -8.04
CA ILE A 92 -5.48 8.39 -7.04
C ILE A 92 -5.78 9.82 -6.56
N HIS A 93 -6.16 9.95 -5.29
CA HIS A 93 -6.51 11.22 -4.67
C HIS A 93 -5.67 11.45 -3.41
N HIS A 94 -4.80 12.46 -3.44
CA HIS A 94 -4.18 12.97 -2.23
C HIS A 94 -5.20 13.77 -1.41
N LYS A 95 -5.55 13.29 -0.22
CA LYS A 95 -6.62 13.85 0.61
C LYS A 95 -6.09 14.71 1.76
N ALA A 96 -4.95 14.36 2.33
CA ALA A 96 -4.38 15.09 3.47
C ALA A 96 -2.89 14.79 3.65
N ILE A 97 -2.20 15.69 4.34
CA ILE A 97 -0.85 15.46 4.87
C ILE A 97 -0.98 15.42 6.40
N LYS A 98 -0.42 14.39 7.05
CA LYS A 98 -0.32 14.39 8.51
C LYS A 98 0.71 15.43 8.93
N LEU A 99 0.26 16.49 9.57
CA LEU A 99 1.14 17.45 10.24
C LEU A 99 1.50 16.93 11.64
N GLY A 100 2.63 17.41 12.17
CA GLY A 100 3.14 17.05 13.49
C GLY A 100 2.20 17.45 14.61
#